data_AF-A0A382LH20-F1
#
_entry.id   AF-A0A382LH20-F1
#
_cell.length_a   1.000
_cell.length_b   1.000
_cell.length_c   1.000
_cell.angle_alpha   90.00
_cell.angle_beta   90.00
_cell.angle_gamma   90.00
#
_symmetry.space_group_name_H-M   'P 1'
#
loop_
_entity.id
_entity.type
_entity.pdbx_description
1 polymer ?
#
loop_
_entity_poly.entity_id
_entity_poly.type
_entity_poly.pdbx_seq_one_letter_code
_entity_poly.pdbx_strand_id
1 'polypeptide(L)' 'MAERNRTRAVAIGSVTVGAGSAIVVQSMCATHTQDVDATVEQVNALHQAGAGVVRLAVDSKKDAKAV' A
#
# COMPACT_ATOMS: atom_id res chain seq x y z
N MET A 1 20.57 -15.81 3.48
CA MET A 1 19.15 -15.35 3.54
C MET A 1 18.38 -16.35 4.36
N ALA A 2 17.57 -15.91 5.33
CA ALA A 2 16.74 -16.82 6.13
C ALA A 2 15.56 -17.34 5.28
N GLU A 3 15.18 -18.60 5.50
CA GLU A 3 14.01 -19.20 4.86
C GLU A 3 12.73 -18.51 5.36
N ARG A 4 11.80 -18.20 4.44
CA ARG A 4 10.54 -17.55 4.78
C ARG A 4 9.60 -18.53 5.50
N ASN A 5 8.92 -18.06 6.54
CA ASN A 5 7.88 -18.82 7.22
C ASN A 5 6.76 -19.27 6.26
N ARG A 6 6.29 -20.51 6.46
CA ARG A 6 5.11 -21.03 5.78
C ARG A 6 3.87 -20.26 6.25
N THR A 7 3.21 -19.61 5.30
CA THR A 7 2.06 -18.72 5.54
C THR A 7 0.98 -18.98 4.49
N ARG A 8 -0.28 -18.71 4.82
CA ARG A 8 -1.38 -18.73 3.84
C ARG A 8 -1.20 -17.63 2.80
N ALA A 9 -1.75 -17.83 1.61
CA ALA A 9 -1.85 -16.78 0.60
C ALA A 9 -2.96 -15.78 0.97
N VAL A 10 -2.71 -14.49 0.78
CA VAL A 10 -3.69 -13.42 0.97
C VAL A 10 -3.61 -12.46 -0.21
N ALA A 11 -4.75 -12.15 -0.81
CA ALA A 11 -4.85 -11.18 -1.90
C ALA A 11 -5.05 -9.75 -1.36
N ILE A 12 -4.36 -8.79 -1.98
CA ILE A 12 -4.52 -7.34 -1.80
C ILE A 12 -4.72 -6.78 -3.21
N GLY A 13 -5.99 -6.58 -3.61
CA GLY A 13 -6.31 -6.27 -5.01
C GLY A 13 -5.82 -7.38 -5.94
N SER A 14 -4.95 -7.03 -6.89
CA SER A 14 -4.31 -7.97 -7.83
C SER A 14 -3.02 -8.60 -7.31
N VAL A 15 -2.55 -8.24 -6.11
CA VAL A 15 -1.28 -8.68 -5.54
C VAL A 15 -1.49 -9.80 -4.53
N THR A 16 -0.67 -10.85 -4.57
CA THR A 16 -0.71 -11.97 -3.60
C THR A 16 0.49 -11.91 -2.65
N VAL A 17 0.23 -11.97 -1.34
CA VAL A 17 1.24 -12.02 -0.28
C VAL A 17 1.17 -13.38 0.43
N GLY A 18 2.33 -13.93 0.79
CA GLY A 18 2.42 -15.24 1.47
C GLY A 18 2.56 -16.43 0.51
N ALA A 19 2.57 -17.64 1.07
CA ALA A 19 2.62 -18.91 0.32
C ALA A 19 3.69 -19.00 -0.79
N GLY A 20 4.89 -18.49 -0.55
CA GLY A 20 5.99 -18.52 -1.52
C GLY A 20 5.94 -17.45 -2.62
N SER A 21 4.90 -16.61 -2.66
CA SER A 21 4.85 -15.44 -3.55
C SER A 21 6.01 -14.48 -3.26
N ALA A 22 6.45 -13.68 -4.23
CA ALA A 22 7.52 -12.69 -4.06
C ALA A 22 7.23 -11.73 -2.87
N ILE A 23 8.29 -11.22 -2.24
CA ILE A 23 8.12 -10.21 -1.17
C ILE A 23 7.67 -8.91 -1.83
N VAL A 24 6.48 -8.45 -1.46
CA VAL A 24 5.88 -7.23 -2.02
C VAL A 24 6.42 -6.02 -1.28
N VAL A 25 6.97 -5.06 -2.02
CA VAL A 25 7.38 -3.76 -1.48
C VAL A 25 6.14 -2.91 -1.21
N GLN A 26 6.05 -2.37 0.00
CA GLN A 26 4.95 -1.49 0.42
C GLN A 26 5.49 -0.11 0.78
N SER A 27 4.66 0.92 0.63
CA SER A 27 4.97 2.28 1.09
C SER A 27 3.72 2.95 1.68
N MET A 28 3.88 4.16 2.21
CA MET A 28 2.82 4.94 2.84
C MET A 28 2.91 6.40 2.42
N CYS A 29 1.77 7.02 2.12
CA CYS A 29 1.70 8.45 1.83
C CYS A 29 1.97 9.28 3.09
N ALA A 30 2.51 10.47 2.90
CA ALA A 30 2.83 11.45 3.95
C ALA A 30 1.97 12.73 3.85
N THR A 31 1.06 12.78 2.88
CA THR A 31 0.05 13.83 2.72
C THR A 31 -1.10 13.65 3.71
N HIS A 32 -1.87 14.73 3.91
CA HIS A 32 -3.18 14.60 4.54
C HIS A 32 -4.13 13.91 3.56
N THR A 33 -4.74 12.79 3.94
CA THR A 33 -5.59 11.98 3.06
C THR A 33 -6.77 12.76 2.47
N GLN A 34 -7.30 13.74 3.21
CA GLN A 34 -8.33 14.66 2.70
C GLN A 34 -7.86 15.60 1.57
N ASP A 35 -6.55 15.77 1.36
CA ASP A 35 -5.97 16.43 0.19
C ASP A 35 -5.81 15.40 -0.93
N VAL A 36 -6.89 15.23 -1.71
CA VAL A 36 -7.00 14.18 -2.72
C VAL A 36 -5.94 14.34 -3.80
N ASP A 37 -5.73 15.55 -4.30
CA ASP A 37 -4.81 15.80 -5.41
C ASP A 37 -3.36 15.49 -5.00
N ALA A 38 -2.91 16.03 -3.86
CA ALA A 38 -1.57 15.76 -3.35
C ALA A 38 -1.37 14.27 -3.04
N THR A 39 -2.39 13.61 -2.50
CA THR A 39 -2.35 12.20 -2.15
C THR A 39 -2.27 11.32 -3.41
N VAL A 40 -3.06 11.61 -4.44
CA VAL A 40 -3.04 10.88 -5.72
C VAL A 40 -1.68 11.06 -6.40
N GLU A 41 -1.13 12.27 -6.40
CA GLU A 41 0.22 12.52 -6.93
C GLU A 41 1.27 11.67 -6.23
N GLN A 42 1.25 11.63 -4.89
CA GLN A 42 2.19 10.84 -4.11
C GLN A 42 2.00 9.32 -4.31
N VAL A 43 0.76 8.84 -4.39
CA VAL A 43 0.46 7.42 -4.68
C VAL A 43 1.08 7.02 -6.02
N ASN A 44 0.91 7.85 -7.05
CA ASN A 44 1.48 7.59 -8.37
C ASN A 44 3.01 7.62 -8.33
N ALA A 45 3.63 8.57 -7.64
CA ALA A 45 5.08 8.62 -7.49
C ALA A 45 5.64 7.36 -6.79
N LEU A 46 4.97 6.90 -5.73
CA LEU A 46 5.35 5.67 -5.02
C LEU A 46 5.17 4.42 -5.91
N HIS A 47 4.10 4.35 -6.69
CA HIS A 47 3.89 3.27 -7.65
C HIS A 47 4.99 3.23 -8.71
N GLN A 48 5.34 4.37 -9.32
CA GLN A 48 6.42 4.48 -10.30
C GLN A 48 7.79 4.13 -9.71
N ALA A 49 7.99 4.38 -8.42
CA ALA A 49 9.19 3.95 -7.69
C ALA A 49 9.21 2.44 -7.36
N GLY A 50 8.16 1.68 -7.71
CA GLY A 50 8.09 0.23 -7.54
C GLY A 50 7.33 -0.24 -6.31
N ALA A 51 6.55 0.61 -5.65
CA ALA A 51 5.66 0.17 -4.59
C ALA A 51 4.53 -0.70 -5.17
N GLY A 52 4.44 -1.95 -4.71
CA GLY A 52 3.37 -2.88 -5.06
C GLY A 52 2.09 -2.66 -4.27
N VAL A 53 2.18 -2.05 -3.09
CA VAL A 53 1.03 -1.62 -2.26
C VAL A 53 1.35 -0.27 -1.62
N VAL A 54 0.41 0.67 -1.69
CA VAL A 54 0.50 1.99 -1.04
C VAL A 54 -0.56 2.10 0.04
N ARG A 55 -0.17 2.61 1.20
CA ARG A 55 -1.04 2.83 2.36
C ARG A 55 -1.31 4.31 2.57
N LEU A 56 -2.48 4.62 3.14
CA LEU A 56 -2.90 5.97 3.52
C LEU A 56 -3.29 5.98 5.01
N ALA A 57 -3.12 7.12 5.67
CA ALA A 57 -3.63 7.34 7.03
C ALA A 57 -5.13 7.64 6.96
N VAL A 58 -5.94 7.10 7.87
CA VAL A 58 -7.38 7.41 7.94
C VAL A 58 -7.75 7.57 9.41
N ASP A 59 -7.54 8.78 9.91
CA ASP A 59 -7.64 9.08 11.35
C ASP A 59 -8.94 9.84 11.69
N SER A 60 -9.67 10.31 10.67
CA SER A 60 -10.91 11.04 10.83
C SER A 60 -11.99 10.62 9.84
N LYS A 61 -13.24 11.03 10.12
CA LYS A 61 -14.37 10.85 9.17
C LYS A 61 -14.17 11.61 7.86
N LYS A 62 -13.33 12.65 7.84
CA LYS A 62 -13.03 13.40 6.61
C LYS A 62 -12.09 12.60 5.73
N ASP A 63 -11.04 12.03 6.32
CA ASP A 63 -10.11 11.15 5.61
C ASP A 63 -10.85 9.94 5.05
N ALA A 64 -11.74 9.33 5.83
CA ALA A 64 -12.53 8.18 5.39
C ALA A 64 -13.50 8.49 4.23
N LYS A 65 -13.89 9.75 4.05
CA LYS A 65 -14.74 10.19 2.93
C LYS A 65 -13.94 10.50 1.66
N ALA A 66 -12.62 10.67 1.79
CA ALA A 66 -11.73 11.00 0.68
C ALA A 66 -11.15 9.77 -0.01
N VAL A 67 -11.35 8.57 0.57
CA VAL A 67 -10.99 7.25 0.01
C VAL A 67 -12.18 6.67 -0.75
#